data_AF-A0A845F310-F1
#
_entry.id   AF-A0A845F310-F1
#
_cell.length_a   1.000
_cell.length_b   1.000
_cell.length_c   1.000
_cell.angle_alpha   90.00
_cell.angle_beta   90.00
_cell.angle_gamma   90.00
#
_symmetry.space_group_name_H-M   'P 1'
#
loop_
_entity.id
_entity.type
_entity.pdbx_description
1 polymer ?
#
loop_
_entity_poly.entity_id
_entity_poly.type
_entity_poly.pdbx_seq_one_letter_code
_entity_poly.pdbx_strand_id
1 'polypeptide(L)'
;MKENSWSKKSRKIVRGLIYAALFIGAVQFLFDPDPFNDYIGWGFLLMFWLIRMVHSAVRNLNDGHRNLAMLDVGMAIMSGLAVVAVWLTYFFGL
;
A
#
# COMPACT_ATOMS: atom_id res chain seq x y z
N MET A 1 23.14 -2.82 20.57
CA MET A 1 23.33 -2.94 19.11
C MET A 1 23.19 -1.54 18.51
N LYS A 2 24.27 -0.92 18.00
CA LYS A 2 24.23 0.45 17.45
C LYS A 2 23.40 0.41 16.16
N GLU A 3 22.19 0.96 16.19
CA GLU A 3 21.39 1.17 14.97
C GLU A 3 22.17 2.17 14.11
N ASN A 4 22.83 1.69 13.05
CA ASN A 4 23.61 2.57 12.18
C ASN A 4 22.66 3.59 11.53
N SER A 5 22.99 4.87 11.57
CA SER A 5 22.16 5.94 11.01
C SER A 5 21.85 5.74 9.51
N TRP A 6 22.70 4.96 8.84
CA TRP A 6 22.54 4.47 7.48
C TRP A 6 21.26 3.64 7.29
N SER A 7 20.89 2.78 8.24
CA SER A 7 19.69 1.91 8.19
C SER A 7 18.36 2.69 8.12
N LYS A 8 18.20 3.77 8.90
CA LYS A 8 16.94 4.56 8.90
C LYS A 8 16.80 5.37 7.62
N LYS A 9 17.88 6.00 7.16
CA LYS A 9 17.91 6.80 5.94
C LYS A 9 17.61 5.92 4.72
N SER A 10 18.26 4.77 4.61
CA SER A 10 18.03 3.80 3.53
C SER A 10 16.61 3.24 3.54
N ARG A 11 16.04 2.88 4.71
CA ARG A 11 14.62 2.45 4.81
C ARG A 11 13.65 3.51 4.29
N LYS A 12 13.89 4.80 4.58
CA LYS A 12 13.06 5.90 4.09
C LYS A 12 13.13 6.03 2.57
N ILE A 13 14.31 5.88 2.00
CA ILE A 13 14.54 5.94 0.54
C ILE A 13 13.86 4.76 -0.17
N VAL A 14 14.10 3.53 0.30
CA VAL A 14 13.50 2.31 -0.28
C VAL A 14 11.98 2.39 -0.24
N ARG A 15 11.41 2.82 0.89
CA ARG A 15 9.95 3.00 0.99
C ARG A 15 9.43 4.07 0.03
N GLY A 16 10.15 5.18 -0.12
CA GLY A 16 9.81 6.21 -1.10
C GLY A 16 9.80 5.68 -2.53
N LEU A 17 10.80 4.86 -2.88
CA LEU A 17 10.86 4.17 -4.18
C LEU A 17 9.69 3.22 -4.38
N ILE A 18 9.35 2.39 -3.39
CA ILE A 18 8.20 1.49 -3.46
C ILE A 18 6.91 2.28 -3.70
N TYR A 19 6.69 3.36 -2.95
CA TYR A 19 5.50 4.21 -3.15
C TYR A 19 5.46 4.86 -4.52
N ALA A 20 6.59 5.37 -5.02
CA ALA A 20 6.67 5.95 -6.34
C ALA A 20 6.39 4.91 -7.43
N ALA A 21 6.98 3.71 -7.32
CA ALA A 21 6.78 2.62 -8.28
C ALA A 21 5.31 2.15 -8.31
N LEU A 22 4.68 1.96 -7.14
CA LEU A 22 3.26 1.58 -7.06
C LEU A 22 2.36 2.65 -7.65
N PHE A 23 2.64 3.93 -7.39
CA PHE A 23 1.84 5.02 -7.91
C PHE A 23 1.99 5.19 -9.42
N ILE A 24 3.22 5.15 -9.94
CA ILE A 24 3.49 5.21 -11.38
C ILE A 24 2.85 4.02 -12.10
N GLY A 25 2.99 2.80 -11.54
CA GLY A 25 2.32 1.61 -12.07
C GLY A 25 0.80 1.78 -12.09
N ALA A 26 0.19 2.24 -10.99
CA ALA A 26 -1.25 2.48 -10.95
C ALA A 26 -1.71 3.45 -12.05
N VAL A 27 -1.02 4.57 -12.23
CA VAL A 27 -1.34 5.54 -13.29
C VAL A 27 -1.15 4.92 -14.67
N GLN A 28 -0.05 4.20 -14.90
CA GLN A 28 0.21 3.60 -16.20
C GLN A 28 -0.88 2.61 -16.62
N PHE A 29 -1.32 1.75 -15.69
CA PHE A 29 -2.32 0.72 -15.98
C PHE A 29 -3.77 1.25 -16.00
N LEU A 30 -4.11 2.26 -15.19
CA LEU A 30 -5.45 2.87 -15.19
C LEU A 30 -5.74 3.75 -16.41
N PHE A 31 -4.70 4.24 -17.08
CA PHE A 31 -4.82 5.07 -18.28
C PHE A 31 -4.43 4.30 -19.54
N ASP A 32 -4.22 2.98 -19.43
CA ASP A 32 -4.01 2.11 -20.58
C ASP A 32 -5.35 1.85 -21.31
N PRO A 33 -5.36 1.73 -22.64
CA PRO A 33 -6.60 1.48 -23.38
C PRO A 33 -7.25 0.13 -23.13
N ASP A 34 -6.51 -0.87 -22.62
CA ASP A 34 -7.05 -2.20 -22.35
C ASP A 34 -7.84 -2.22 -21.03
N PRO A 35 -9.16 -2.49 -21.05
CA PRO A 35 -9.97 -2.51 -19.83
C PRO A 35 -9.56 -3.62 -18.83
N PHE A 36 -8.79 -4.64 -19.24
CA PHE A 36 -8.23 -5.61 -18.28
C PHE A 36 -7.13 -4.99 -17.41
N ASN A 37 -6.45 -3.96 -17.92
CA ASN A 37 -5.36 -3.28 -17.19
C ASN A 37 -5.88 -2.41 -16.04
N ASP A 38 -7.14 -1.99 -16.07
CA ASP A 38 -7.77 -1.26 -14.97
C ASP A 38 -7.69 -2.04 -13.64
N TYR A 39 -7.90 -3.36 -13.67
CA TYR A 39 -7.79 -4.20 -12.47
C TYR A 39 -6.37 -4.18 -11.89
N ILE A 40 -5.34 -4.22 -12.75
CA ILE A 40 -3.94 -4.14 -12.34
C ILE A 40 -3.66 -2.75 -11.74
N GLY A 41 -4.18 -1.70 -12.37
CA GLY A 41 -4.08 -0.32 -11.90
C GLY A 41 -4.70 -0.11 -10.52
N TRP A 42 -5.94 -0.57 -10.32
CA TRP A 42 -6.62 -0.59 -9.02
C TRP A 42 -5.87 -1.43 -8.00
N GLY A 43 -5.33 -2.58 -8.40
CA GLY A 43 -4.50 -3.44 -7.56
C GLY A 43 -3.27 -2.72 -7.01
N PHE A 44 -2.54 -1.99 -7.88
CA PHE A 44 -1.40 -1.18 -7.45
C PHE A 44 -1.79 -0.03 -6.51
N LEU A 45 -2.90 0.65 -6.78
CA LEU A 45 -3.38 1.75 -5.94
C LEU A 45 -3.86 1.29 -4.56
N LEU A 46 -4.57 0.17 -4.50
CA LEU A 46 -5.02 -0.43 -3.25
C LEU A 46 -3.84 -0.98 -2.43
N MET A 47 -2.84 -1.58 -3.11
CA MET A 47 -1.60 -2.02 -2.46
C MET A 47 -0.82 -0.83 -1.87
N PHE A 48 -0.73 0.28 -2.60
CA PHE A 48 -0.17 1.53 -2.09
C PHE A 48 -0.87 1.99 -0.80
N TRP A 49 -2.21 1.99 -0.82
CA TRP A 49 -3.03 2.36 0.34
C TRP A 49 -2.84 1.41 1.53
N LEU A 50 -2.82 0.11 1.29
CA LEU A 50 -2.58 -0.91 2.31
C LEU A 50 -1.25 -0.68 3.03
N ILE A 51 -0.15 -0.56 2.28
CA ILE A 51 1.19 -0.36 2.85
C ILE A 51 1.26 0.97 3.62
N ARG A 52 0.63 2.03 3.09
CA ARG A 52 0.54 3.33 3.77
C ARG A 52 -0.19 3.21 5.11
N MET A 53 -1.31 2.48 5.17
CA MET A 53 -2.11 2.32 6.37
C MET A 53 -1.42 1.48 7.43
N VAL A 54 -0.80 0.36 7.04
CA VAL A 54 0.01 -0.44 7.98
C VAL A 54 1.14 0.40 8.58
N HIS A 55 1.83 1.20 7.76
CA HIS A 55 2.90 2.06 8.25
C HIS A 55 2.38 3.17 9.19
N SER A 56 1.22 3.77 8.87
CA SER A 56 0.58 4.78 9.72
C SER A 56 0.14 4.18 11.05
N ALA A 57 -0.46 2.98 11.03
CA ALA A 57 -0.87 2.25 12.22
C ALA A 57 0.31 2.00 13.16
N VAL A 58 1.43 1.47 12.63
CA VAL A 58 2.64 1.22 13.41
C VAL A 58 3.19 2.51 14.02
N ARG A 59 3.21 3.61 13.25
CA ARG A 59 3.65 4.91 13.76
C ARG A 59 2.73 5.40 14.88
N ASN A 60 1.41 5.39 14.66
CA ASN A 60 0.43 5.88 15.61
C ASN A 60 0.40 5.03 16.89
N LEU A 61 0.68 3.73 16.81
CA LEU A 61 0.89 2.87 17.99
C LEU A 61 2.15 3.28 18.78
N ASN A 62 3.26 3.50 18.09
CA ASN A 62 4.51 3.92 18.73
C ASN A 62 4.40 5.31 19.39
N ASP A 63 3.61 6.21 18.81
CA ASP A 63 3.38 7.57 19.31
C ASP A 63 2.27 7.62 20.40
N GLY A 64 1.67 6.47 20.77
CA GLY A 64 0.63 6.38 21.79
C GLY A 64 -0.79 6.80 21.34
N HIS A 65 -0.97 7.10 20.05
CA HIS A 65 -2.25 7.50 19.46
C HIS A 65 -3.14 6.30 19.11
N ARG A 66 -3.62 5.59 20.15
CA ARG A 66 -4.36 4.32 20.03
C ARG A 66 -5.60 4.38 19.14
N ASN A 67 -6.41 5.45 19.23
CA ASN A 67 -7.64 5.58 18.42
C ASN A 67 -7.32 5.72 16.93
N LEU A 68 -6.33 6.55 16.58
CA LEU A 68 -5.88 6.71 15.18
C LEU A 68 -5.27 5.42 14.65
N ALA A 69 -4.48 4.71 15.48
CA ALA A 69 -3.95 3.41 15.11
C ALA A 69 -5.05 2.38 14.82
N MET A 70 -6.14 2.34 15.60
CA MET A 70 -7.28 1.45 15.33
C MET A 70 -7.95 1.78 13.99
N LEU A 71 -8.13 3.07 13.67
CA LEU A 71 -8.67 3.49 12.38
C LEU A 71 -7.75 3.05 11.23
N ASP A 72 -6.45 3.24 11.37
CA ASP A 72 -5.46 2.84 10.36
C ASP A 72 -5.44 1.32 10.15
N VAL A 73 -5.55 0.53 11.22
CA VAL A 73 -5.66 -0.94 11.13
C VAL A 73 -6.95 -1.33 10.41
N GLY A 74 -8.09 -0.71 10.75
CA GLY A 74 -9.36 -0.96 10.06
C GLY A 74 -9.26 -0.66 8.56
N MET A 75 -8.68 0.49 8.20
CA MET A 75 -8.45 0.86 6.79
C MET A 75 -7.47 -0.09 6.09
N ALA A 76 -6.45 -0.58 6.78
CA ALA A 76 -5.53 -1.59 6.25
C ALA A 76 -6.25 -2.91 5.96
N ILE A 77 -7.10 -3.39 6.87
CA ILE A 77 -7.90 -4.60 6.65
C ILE A 77 -8.82 -4.44 5.44
N MET A 78 -9.55 -3.32 5.35
CA MET A 78 -10.43 -3.05 4.21
C MET A 78 -9.66 -2.98 2.89
N SER A 79 -8.49 -2.33 2.89
CA SER A 79 -7.62 -2.27 1.71
C SER A 79 -7.11 -3.65 1.32
N GLY A 80 -6.73 -4.49 2.30
CA GLY A 80 -6.28 -5.85 2.06
C GLY A 80 -7.37 -6.73 1.45
N LEU A 81 -8.61 -6.62 1.95
CA LEU A 81 -9.76 -7.31 1.36
C LEU A 81 -10.02 -6.84 -0.08
N ALA A 82 -9.94 -5.54 -0.33
CA ALA A 82 -10.09 -4.99 -1.67
C ALA A 82 -9.00 -5.47 -2.64
N VAL A 83 -7.75 -5.55 -2.19
CA VAL A 83 -6.64 -6.14 -2.97
C VAL A 83 -6.97 -7.58 -3.34
N VAL A 84 -7.38 -8.40 -2.36
CA VAL A 84 -7.75 -9.80 -2.61
C VAL A 84 -8.91 -9.89 -3.60
N ALA A 85 -9.95 -9.09 -3.44
CA ALA A 85 -11.09 -9.07 -4.35
C ALA A 85 -10.68 -8.74 -5.80
N VAL A 86 -9.89 -7.68 -6.00
CA VAL A 86 -9.40 -7.29 -7.33
C VAL A 86 -8.60 -8.41 -7.99
N TRP A 87 -7.69 -9.03 -7.24
CA TRP A 87 -6.88 -10.13 -7.80
C TRP A 87 -7.70 -11.40 -8.07
N LEU A 88 -8.70 -11.71 -7.24
CA LEU A 88 -9.59 -12.84 -7.49
C LEU A 88 -10.43 -12.62 -8.76
N THR A 89 -10.99 -11.43 -8.93
CA THR A 89 -11.69 -11.06 -10.17
C THR A 89 -10.75 -11.12 -11.38
N TYR A 90 -9.52 -10.61 -11.25
CA TYR A 90 -8.54 -10.63 -12.34
C TYR A 90 -8.14 -12.06 -12.78
N PHE A 91 -7.82 -12.95 -11.83
CA PHE A 91 -7.33 -14.29 -12.16
C PHE A 91 -8.43 -15.32 -12.42
N PHE A 92 -9.57 -15.20 -11.74
CA PHE A 92 -10.63 -16.20 -11.76
C PHE A 92 -11.93 -15.71 -12.39
N GLY A 93 -12.04 -14.43 -12.75
CA GLY A 93 -13.26 -13.85 -13.34
C GLY A 93 -14.46 -13.85 -12.38
N LEU A 94 -14.19 -13.85 -11.06
CA LEU A 94 -15.17 -13.82 -9.97
C LEU A 94 -15.84 -12.46 -9.80
#